data_AF-A0A953DU77-F1
#
_entry.id   AF-A0A953DU77-F1
#
_cell.length_a   1.000
_cell.length_b   1.000
_cell.length_c   1.000
_cell.angle_alpha   90.00
_cell.angle_beta   90.00
_cell.angle_gamma   90.00
#
_symmetry.space_group_name_H-M   'P 1'
#
loop_
_entity.id
_entity.type
_entity.pdbx_description
1 polymer ?
#
loop_
_entity_poly.entity_id
_entity_poly.type
_entity_poly.pdbx_seq_one_letter_code
_entity_poly.pdbx_strand_id
1 'polypeptide(L)'
;MAFGRWIRAQRERAEIPLNEFARQLGISPAYWSRIERELEKAPKDELIEKACKLLNLDKDQAFIQAKRLPPDVQKDLATAVRAYRQWKKDRP
;
A
#
# COMPACT_ATOMS: atom_id res chain seq x y z
N MET A 1 1.42 -9.61 6.35
CA MET A 1 0.01 -9.26 6.63
C MET A 1 -0.67 -9.02 5.29
N ALA A 2 -1.98 -8.79 5.21
CA ALA A 2 -2.60 -8.31 3.96
C ALA A 2 -2.77 -6.78 4.05
N PHE A 3 -2.88 -6.10 2.90
CA PHE A 3 -2.86 -4.64 2.82
C PHE A 3 -3.90 -3.98 3.72
N GLY A 4 -5.16 -4.43 3.67
CA GLY A 4 -6.27 -3.87 4.44
C GLY A 4 -6.05 -3.90 5.95
N ARG A 5 -5.70 -5.06 6.50
CA ARG A 5 -5.39 -5.20 7.93
C ARG A 5 -4.20 -4.36 8.34
N TRP A 6 -3.17 -4.28 7.47
CA TRP A 6 -1.99 -3.48 7.75
C TRP A 6 -2.29 -1.99 7.76
N ILE A 7 -2.98 -1.46 6.73
CA ILE A 7 -3.29 -0.03 6.63
C ILE A 7 -4.26 0.42 7.72
N ARG A 8 -5.20 -0.47 8.12
CA ARG A 8 -6.05 -0.25 9.29
C ARG A 8 -5.23 -0.04 10.56
N ALA A 9 -4.27 -0.94 10.82
CA ALA A 9 -3.43 -0.84 11.99
C ALA A 9 -2.58 0.44 11.99
N GLN A 10 -2.08 0.89 10.83
CA GLN A 10 -1.37 2.16 10.74
C GLN A 10 -2.29 3.36 10.99
N ARG A 11 -3.52 3.36 10.44
CA ARG A 11 -4.50 4.42 10.68
C ARG A 11 -4.88 4.51 12.16
N GLU A 12 -5.13 3.37 12.81
CA GLU A 12 -5.48 3.32 14.22
C GLU A 12 -4.32 3.79 15.12
N ARG A 13 -3.06 3.48 14.77
CA ARG A 13 -1.88 4.02 15.47
C ARG A 13 -1.70 5.53 15.31
N ALA A 14 -2.12 6.07 14.17
CA ALA A 14 -2.16 7.51 13.94
C ALA A 14 -3.38 8.18 14.59
N GLU A 15 -4.23 7.42 15.28
CA GLU A 15 -5.45 7.88 15.96
C GLU A 15 -6.46 8.58 15.02
N ILE A 16 -6.42 8.27 13.72
CA ILE A 16 -7.30 8.89 12.73
C ILE A 16 -8.60 8.07 12.59
N PRO A 17 -9.79 8.65 12.84
CA PRO A 17 -11.06 7.97 12.65
C PRO A 17 -11.28 7.55 11.18
N LEU A 18 -11.94 6.39 10.97
CA LEU A 18 -12.18 5.85 9.62
C LEU A 18 -12.91 6.83 8.70
N ASN A 19 -13.94 7.52 9.22
CA ASN A 19 -14.72 8.48 8.43
C ASN A 19 -13.88 9.69 8.02
N GLU A 20 -13.04 10.17 8.93
CA GLU A 20 -12.13 11.27 8.63
C GLU A 20 -11.10 10.85 7.57
N PHE A 21 -10.50 9.67 7.73
CA PHE A 21 -9.53 9.18 6.77
C PHE A 21 -10.10 9.02 5.36
N ALA A 22 -11.28 8.39 5.25
CA ALA A 22 -11.96 8.22 3.97
C ALA A 22 -12.30 9.57 3.32
N ARG A 23 -12.71 10.56 4.13
CA ARG A 23 -12.93 11.94 3.67
C ARG A 23 -11.65 12.58 3.14
N GLN A 24 -10.53 12.48 3.86
CA GLN A 24 -9.23 13.01 3.42
C GLN A 24 -8.74 12.33 2.14
N LEU A 25 -9.06 11.04 1.95
CA LEU A 25 -8.79 10.29 0.72
C LEU A 25 -9.75 10.62 -0.44
N GLY A 26 -10.85 11.34 -0.18
CA GLY A 26 -11.86 11.67 -1.19
C GLY A 26 -12.73 10.49 -1.63
N ILE A 27 -12.96 9.52 -0.75
CA ILE A 27 -13.73 8.30 -1.03
C ILE A 27 -14.81 8.05 0.04
N SER A 28 -15.71 7.09 -0.20
CA SER A 28 -16.73 6.75 0.80
C SER A 28 -16.14 5.97 1.98
N PRO A 29 -16.58 6.25 3.23
CA PRO A 29 -16.20 5.45 4.40
C PRO A 29 -16.51 3.95 4.24
N ALA A 30 -17.63 3.62 3.60
CA ALA A 30 -18.00 2.23 3.34
C ALA A 30 -16.99 1.52 2.42
N TYR A 31 -16.49 2.19 1.38
CA TYR A 31 -15.46 1.63 0.50
C TYR A 31 -14.15 1.39 1.26
N TRP A 32 -13.69 2.39 2.02
CA TRP A 32 -12.45 2.25 2.80
C TRP A 32 -12.57 1.16 3.88
N SER A 33 -13.73 1.06 4.54
CA SER A 33 -14.00 -0.01 5.51
C SER A 33 -13.92 -1.41 4.89
N ARG A 34 -14.42 -1.59 3.66
CA ARG A 34 -14.28 -2.88 2.94
C ARG A 34 -12.82 -3.21 2.67
N ILE A 35 -12.00 -2.23 2.29
CA ILE A 35 -10.55 -2.40 2.11
C ILE A 35 -9.91 -2.85 3.43
N GLU A 36 -10.12 -2.11 4.53
CA GLU A 36 -9.51 -2.42 5.84
C GLU A 36 -9.87 -3.79 6.38
N ARG A 37 -11.06 -4.28 6.02
CA ARG A 37 -11.58 -5.60 6.42
C ARG A 37 -11.22 -6.72 5.44
N GLU A 38 -10.44 -6.44 4.39
CA GLU A 38 -10.10 -7.39 3.32
C GLU A 38 -11.32 -7.95 2.56
N LEU A 39 -12.43 -7.20 2.57
CA LEU A 39 -13.62 -7.48 1.76
C LEU A 39 -13.47 -6.95 0.34
N GLU A 40 -12.40 -6.20 0.08
CA GLU A 40 -12.00 -5.67 -1.21
C GLU A 40 -10.49 -5.88 -1.37
N LYS A 41 -10.03 -6.00 -2.61
CA LYS A 41 -8.58 -6.02 -2.88
C LYS A 41 -7.95 -4.66 -2.50
N ALA A 42 -6.63 -4.65 -2.40
CA ALA A 42 -5.88 -3.40 -2.30
C ALA A 42 -6.32 -2.44 -3.44
N PRO A 43 -6.53 -1.15 -3.14
CA PRO A 43 -7.06 -0.20 -4.10
C PRO A 43 -6.04 0.14 -5.20
N LYS A 44 -6.40 1.04 -6.11
CA LYS A 44 -5.48 1.56 -7.13
C LYS A 44 -4.26 2.24 -6.51
N ASP A 45 -3.15 2.27 -7.24
CA ASP A 45 -1.85 2.75 -6.76
C ASP A 45 -1.92 4.17 -6.21
N GLU A 46 -2.60 5.06 -6.92
CA GLU A 46 -2.79 6.46 -6.48
C GLU A 46 -3.46 6.56 -5.11
N LEU A 47 -4.39 5.66 -4.80
CA LEU A 47 -5.08 5.66 -3.50
C LEU A 47 -4.19 5.08 -2.40
N ILE A 48 -3.36 4.09 -2.72
CA ILE A 48 -2.33 3.56 -1.81
C ILE A 48 -1.32 4.67 -1.47
N GLU A 49 -0.81 5.38 -2.48
CA GLU A 49 0.16 6.47 -2.30
C GLU A 49 -0.43 7.63 -1.48
N LYS A 50 -1.68 8.03 -1.76
CA LYS A 50 -2.38 9.04 -0.95
C LYS A 50 -2.53 8.60 0.51
N ALA A 51 -2.91 7.34 0.75
CA ALA A 51 -3.01 6.82 2.11
C ALA A 51 -1.66 6.82 2.84
N CYS A 52 -0.58 6.42 2.15
CA CYS A 52 0.77 6.47 2.71
C CYS A 52 1.18 7.90 3.04
N LYS A 53 0.90 8.86 2.16
CA LYS A 53 1.21 10.27 2.38
C LYS A 53 0.47 10.84 3.60
N LEU A 54 -0.82 10.55 3.74
CA LEU A 54 -1.63 11.02 4.87
C LEU A 54 -1.17 10.42 6.21
N LEU A 55 -0.72 9.16 6.19
CA LEU A 55 -0.25 8.44 7.39
C LEU A 55 1.26 8.55 7.62
N ASN A 56 1.99 9.29 6.78
CA ASN A 56 3.46 9.38 6.77
C ASN A 56 4.15 8.00 6.78
N LEU A 57 3.69 7.10 5.91
CA LEU A 57 4.19 5.72 5.79
C LEU A 57 5.14 5.56 4.61
N ASP A 58 6.04 4.59 4.74
CA ASP A 58 6.82 4.08 3.62
C ASP A 58 5.91 3.39 2.58
N LYS A 59 5.94 3.90 1.34
CA LYS A 59 5.17 3.36 0.22
C LYS A 59 5.56 1.92 -0.11
N ASP A 60 6.83 1.55 0.06
CA ASP A 60 7.33 0.23 -0.33
C ASP A 60 6.71 -0.84 0.57
N GLN A 61 6.56 -0.56 1.86
CA GLN A 61 5.83 -1.43 2.77
C GLN A 61 4.38 -1.64 2.33
N ALA A 62 3.69 -0.57 1.91
CA ALA A 62 2.32 -0.67 1.44
C ALA A 62 2.20 -1.57 0.19
N PHE A 63 3.08 -1.38 -0.79
CA PHE A 63 3.12 -2.18 -2.01
C PHE A 63 3.49 -3.65 -1.74
N ILE A 64 4.39 -3.92 -0.80
CA ILE A 64 4.69 -5.27 -0.32
C ILE A 64 3.45 -5.94 0.29
N GLN A 65 2.72 -5.27 1.18
CA GLN A 65 1.49 -5.84 1.78
C GLN A 65 0.37 -6.02 0.73
N ALA A 66 0.34 -5.15 -0.29
CA ALA A 66 -0.55 -5.27 -1.44
C ALA A 66 -0.11 -6.36 -2.43
N LYS A 67 1.07 -6.95 -2.26
CA LYS A 67 1.71 -7.92 -3.18
C LYS A 67 1.87 -7.37 -4.60
N ARG A 68 2.24 -6.09 -4.70
CA ARG A 68 2.40 -5.36 -5.95
C ARG A 68 3.76 -4.68 -5.98
N LEU A 69 4.26 -4.41 -7.18
CA LEU A 69 5.42 -3.55 -7.35
C LEU A 69 4.97 -2.08 -7.26
N PRO A 70 5.78 -1.18 -6.67
CA PRO A 70 5.52 0.25 -6.73
C PRO A 70 5.41 0.75 -8.19
N PRO A 71 4.65 1.83 -8.47
CA PRO A 71 4.36 2.27 -9.85
C PRO A 71 5.62 2.65 -10.63
N ASP A 72 6.62 3.22 -9.97
CA ASP A 72 7.91 3.54 -10.56
C ASP A 72 8.68 2.28 -10.98
N VAL A 73 8.63 1.21 -10.18
CA VAL A 73 9.24 -0.08 -10.50
C VAL A 73 8.48 -0.80 -11.61
N GLN A 74 7.16 -0.68 -11.67
CA GLN A 74 6.35 -1.24 -12.76
C GLN A 74 6.76 -0.68 -14.14
N LYS A 75 7.15 0.61 -14.20
CA LYS A 75 7.59 1.26 -15.45
C LYS A 75 8.92 0.71 -15.97
N ASP A 76 9.77 0.19 -15.09
CA ASP A 76 11.05 -0.42 -15.46
C ASP A 76 11.20 -1.85 -14.91
N LEU A 77 10.25 -2.70 -15.30
CA LEU A 77 10.21 -4.09 -14.86
C LEU A 77 11.46 -4.88 -15.30
N ALA A 78 12.00 -4.58 -16.48
CA ALA A 78 13.17 -5.28 -17.01
C ALA A 78 14.40 -5.06 -16.14
N THR A 79 14.68 -3.80 -15.76
CA THR A 79 15.79 -3.48 -14.85
C THR A 79 15.55 -4.09 -13.48
N ALA A 80 14.32 -3.98 -12.94
CA ALA A 80 14.00 -4.55 -11.63
C ALA A 80 14.24 -6.07 -11.57
N VAL A 81 13.80 -6.81 -12.58
CA VAL A 81 13.98 -8.28 -12.64
C VAL A 81 15.46 -8.64 -12.76
N ARG A 82 16.23 -7.93 -13.60
CA ARG A 82 17.67 -8.18 -13.76
C ARG A 82 18.43 -7.91 -12.46
N ALA A 83 18.15 -6.76 -11.82
CA ALA A 83 18.77 -6.39 -10.54
C ALA A 83 18.48 -7.43 -9.45
N TYR A 84 17.21 -7.88 -9.31
CA TYR A 84 16.84 -8.90 -8.34
C TYR A 84 17.57 -10.23 -8.58
N ARG A 85 17.66 -10.70 -9.84
CA ARG A 85 18.35 -11.95 -10.15
C ARG A 85 19.86 -11.87 -9.92
N GLN A 86 20.47 -10.73 -10.26
CA GLN A 86 21.89 -10.50 -10.00
C GLN A 86 22.16 -10.51 -8.48
N TRP A 87 21.40 -9.74 -7.71
CA TRP A 87 21.49 -9.72 -6.25
C TRP A 87 21.32 -11.11 -5.62
N LYS A 88 20.39 -11.93 -6.13
CA LYS A 88 20.17 -13.29 -5.63
C LYS A 88 21.34 -14.24 -5.95
N LYS A 89 22.01 -14.04 -7.09
CA LYS A 89 23.19 -14.83 -7.50
C LYS A 89 24.41 -14.50 -6.64
N ASP A 90 24.54 -13.23 -6.23
CA ASP A 90 25.68 -12.74 -5.47
C ASP A 90 25.53 -12.95 -3.95
N ARG A 91 24.39 -13.50 -3.51
CA ARG A 91 24.14 -13.83 -2.10
C ARG A 91 24.67 -15.25 -1.79
N PRO A 92 25.55 -15.41 -0.78
CA PRO A 92 26.06 -16.72 -0.36
C PRO A 92 24.96 -17.61 0.26
#